data_AF-A0A1A2NXC7-F1
#
_entry.id   AF-A0A1A2NXC7-F1
#
_cell.length_a   1.000
_cell.length_b   1.000
_cell.length_c   1.000
_cell.angle_alpha   90.00
_cell.angle_beta   90.00
_cell.angle_gamma   90.00
#
_symmetry.space_group_name_H-M   'P 1'
#
loop_
_entity.id
_entity.type
_entity.pdbx_description
1 polymer ?
#
loop_
_entity_poly.entity_id
_entity_poly.type
_entity_poly.pdbx_seq_one_letter_code
_entity_poly.pdbx_strand_id
1 'polypeptide(L)'
;MRCIEERGYARTTARDLVAASNTNLGAITYHFDSKEALLNEALAECSRRWQQQVRQAPAGTAAGDPWESAIGAARGALQSGRGIAVAYVEAWSQAERSPELRRQLAEHYREFRSGAAALLHTLAAPPDGPDAEALAAVLVAVVDGLMIQWLLDPDAVPDTRRLATALRRLTGATAAE
;
A
#
# COMPACT_ATOMS: atom_id res chain seq x y z
N MET A 1 11.79 -6.31 7.29
CA MET A 1 11.62 -5.61 6.00
C MET A 1 12.61 -6.13 4.97
N ARG A 2 13.93 -5.99 5.16
CA ARG A 2 14.94 -6.51 4.20
C ARG A 2 14.70 -7.95 3.72
N CYS A 3 14.42 -8.89 4.64
CA CYS A 3 14.11 -10.28 4.24
C CYS A 3 12.88 -10.39 3.34
N ILE A 4 11.84 -9.59 3.60
CA ILE A 4 10.61 -9.56 2.80
C ILE A 4 10.90 -8.98 1.42
N GLU A 5 11.68 -7.90 1.35
CA GLU A 5 12.09 -7.26 0.10
C GLU A 5 12.93 -8.19 -0.78
N GLU A 6 13.88 -8.90 -0.19
CA GLU A 6 14.82 -9.76 -0.93
C GLU A 6 14.24 -11.14 -1.26
N ARG A 7 13.41 -11.71 -0.38
CA ARG A 7 12.97 -13.11 -0.50
C ARG A 7 11.48 -13.26 -0.73
N GLY A 8 10.66 -12.29 -0.36
CA GLY A 8 9.20 -12.40 -0.33
C GLY A 8 8.67 -12.92 1.00
N TYR A 9 7.35 -12.86 1.16
CA TYR A 9 6.64 -13.30 2.36
C TYR A 9 6.76 -14.81 2.56
N ALA A 10 6.45 -15.59 1.53
CA ALA A 10 6.33 -17.05 1.64
C ALA A 10 7.69 -17.74 1.86
N ARG A 11 8.78 -17.19 1.29
CA ARG A 11 10.12 -17.78 1.35
C ARG A 11 10.96 -17.31 2.54
N THR A 12 10.51 -16.32 3.30
CA THR A 12 11.27 -15.87 4.48
C THR A 12 11.18 -16.89 5.59
N THR A 13 12.34 -17.34 6.10
CA THR A 13 12.45 -18.30 7.20
C THR A 13 12.85 -17.63 8.51
N ALA A 14 12.60 -18.29 9.64
CA ALA A 14 13.06 -17.79 10.95
C ALA A 14 14.59 -17.64 11.01
N ARG A 15 15.34 -18.52 10.33
CA ARG A 15 16.80 -18.42 10.22
C ARG A 15 17.23 -17.17 9.46
N ASP A 16 16.52 -16.81 8.39
CA ASP A 16 16.81 -15.58 7.63
C ASP A 16 16.56 -14.34 8.48
N LEU A 17 15.48 -14.34 9.27
CA LEU A 17 15.14 -13.23 10.18
C LEU A 17 16.22 -13.06 11.24
N VAL A 18 16.62 -14.15 11.91
CA VAL A 18 17.71 -14.16 12.90
C VAL A 18 19.01 -13.62 12.30
N ALA A 19 19.38 -14.08 11.10
CA ALA A 19 20.59 -13.65 10.42
C ALA A 19 20.55 -12.15 10.04
N ALA A 20 19.39 -11.66 9.58
CA ALA A 20 19.23 -10.28 9.16
C ALA A 20 19.11 -9.28 10.31
N SER A 21 18.56 -9.70 11.45
CA SER A 21 18.37 -8.84 12.63
C SER A 21 19.50 -8.96 13.66
N ASN A 22 20.50 -9.82 13.41
CA ASN A 22 21.59 -10.12 14.34
C ASN A 22 21.10 -10.46 15.77
N THR A 23 19.95 -11.13 15.85
CA THR A 23 19.32 -11.56 17.12
C THR A 23 19.40 -13.07 17.27
N ASN A 24 18.66 -13.67 18.21
CA ASN A 24 18.48 -15.11 18.30
C ASN A 24 17.00 -15.50 18.15
N LEU A 25 16.73 -16.78 17.90
CA LEU A 25 15.37 -17.29 17.73
C LEU A 25 14.48 -17.03 18.96
N GLY A 26 15.06 -17.13 20.16
CA GLY A 26 14.37 -16.89 21.43
C GLY A 26 13.82 -15.46 21.55
N ALA A 27 14.54 -14.46 21.06
CA ALA A 27 14.09 -13.07 21.04
C ALA A 27 12.90 -12.87 20.11
N ILE A 28 12.87 -13.55 18.95
CA ILE A 28 11.72 -13.51 18.04
C ILE A 28 10.50 -14.12 18.71
N THR A 29 10.65 -15.30 19.32
CA THR A 29 9.54 -16.00 20.00
C THR A 29 9.09 -15.31 21.29
N TYR A 30 9.91 -14.42 21.87
CA TYR A 30 9.53 -13.61 23.02
C TYR A 30 8.62 -12.43 22.63
N HIS A 31 8.86 -11.82 21.47
CA HIS A 31 8.11 -10.65 21.01
C HIS A 31 6.94 -11.00 20.07
N PHE A 32 7.02 -12.14 19.40
CA PHE A 32 6.05 -12.57 18.40
C PHE A 32 5.70 -14.03 18.60
N ASP A 33 4.40 -14.33 18.62
CA ASP A 33 3.88 -15.69 18.82
C ASP A 33 4.32 -16.66 17.72
N SER A 34 4.66 -16.14 16.53
CA SER A 34 5.17 -16.93 15.41
C SER A 34 5.99 -16.07 14.43
N LYS A 35 6.73 -16.74 13.55
CA LYS A 35 7.40 -16.10 12.41
C LYS A 35 6.37 -15.39 11.52
N GLU A 36 5.23 -16.03 11.29
CA GLU A 36 4.10 -15.47 10.52
C GLU A 36 3.60 -14.18 11.17
N ALA A 37 3.40 -14.15 12.48
CA ALA A 37 3.00 -12.92 13.19
C ALA A 37 3.99 -11.78 12.99
N LEU A 38 5.31 -12.05 13.08
CA LEU A 38 6.35 -11.06 12.78
C LEU A 38 6.31 -10.59 11.33
N LEU A 39 6.16 -11.51 10.35
CA LEU A 39 6.10 -11.14 8.94
C LEU A 39 4.87 -10.28 8.63
N ASN A 40 3.75 -10.55 9.27
CA ASN A 40 2.53 -9.78 9.08
C ASN A 40 2.65 -8.37 9.66
N GLU A 41 3.22 -8.22 10.86
CA GLU A 41 3.49 -6.89 11.44
C GLU A 41 4.47 -6.11 10.57
N ALA A 42 5.48 -6.78 10.01
CA ALA A 42 6.40 -6.15 9.08
C ALA A 42 5.70 -5.69 7.79
N LEU A 43 4.73 -6.45 7.26
CA LEU A 43 3.90 -6.01 6.13
C LEU A 43 3.03 -4.80 6.50
N ALA A 44 2.42 -4.83 7.69
CA ALA A 44 1.63 -3.71 8.24
C ALA A 44 2.43 -2.42 8.19
N GLU A 45 3.65 -2.48 8.74
CA GLU A 45 4.54 -1.34 8.81
C GLU A 45 5.00 -0.87 7.43
N CYS A 46 5.25 -1.79 6.48
CA CYS A 46 5.51 -1.42 5.09
C CYS A 46 4.35 -0.64 4.46
N SER A 47 3.09 -1.05 4.71
CA SER A 47 1.93 -0.30 4.21
C SER A 47 1.80 1.05 4.89
N ARG A 48 1.97 1.14 6.22
CA ARG A 48 1.92 2.42 6.95
C ARG A 48 2.95 3.41 6.41
N ARG A 49 4.19 2.96 6.14
CA ARG A 49 5.25 3.78 5.53
C ARG A 49 4.91 4.23 4.13
N TRP A 50 4.41 3.32 3.28
CA TRP A 50 3.98 3.66 1.93
C TRP A 50 2.86 4.72 1.97
N GLN A 51 1.84 4.53 2.81
CA GLN A 51 0.75 5.50 2.96
C GLN A 51 1.24 6.84 3.50
N GLN A 52 2.20 6.83 4.44
CA GLN A 52 2.81 8.06 4.95
C GLN A 52 3.54 8.83 3.85
N GLN A 53 4.30 8.16 2.99
CA GLN A 53 4.98 8.79 1.85
C GLN A 53 3.96 9.43 0.88
N VAL A 54 2.85 8.75 0.61
CA VAL A 54 1.78 9.29 -0.23
C VAL A 54 1.11 10.51 0.42
N ARG A 55 0.81 10.45 1.73
CA ARG A 55 0.20 11.59 2.45
C ARG A 55 1.12 12.79 2.60
N GLN A 56 2.43 12.56 2.70
CA GLN A 56 3.44 13.62 2.83
C GLN A 56 3.94 14.14 1.48
N ALA A 57 3.47 13.55 0.37
CA ALA A 57 3.72 14.09 -0.95
C ALA A 57 3.32 15.57 -0.96
N PRO A 58 4.17 16.48 -1.44
CA PRO A 58 3.80 17.87 -1.54
C PRO A 58 2.47 17.97 -2.29
N ALA A 59 1.43 18.45 -1.61
CA ALA A 59 0.26 19.00 -2.29
C ALA A 59 0.85 19.97 -3.31
N GLY A 60 0.52 19.78 -4.59
CA GLY A 60 1.21 20.44 -5.70
C GLY A 60 1.55 21.88 -5.33
N THR A 61 2.79 22.31 -5.61
CA THR A 61 3.12 23.74 -5.56
C THR A 61 2.05 24.49 -6.37
N ALA A 62 1.90 25.81 -6.20
CA ALA A 62 0.83 26.61 -6.83
C ALA A 62 0.66 26.46 -8.37
N ALA A 63 1.49 25.67 -9.06
CA ALA A 63 1.42 25.31 -10.47
C ALA A 63 1.16 23.80 -10.76
N GLY A 64 1.00 22.91 -9.77
CA GLY A 64 0.92 21.45 -9.94
C GLY A 64 -0.40 20.83 -9.47
N ASP A 65 -0.88 19.83 -10.21
CA ASP A 65 -2.11 19.09 -9.94
C ASP A 65 -1.98 18.15 -8.71
N PRO A 66 -2.79 18.32 -7.64
CA PRO A 66 -2.72 17.51 -6.44
C PRO A 66 -2.89 16.00 -6.66
N TRP A 67 -3.71 15.60 -7.63
CA TRP A 67 -3.87 14.19 -8.00
C TRP A 67 -2.60 13.63 -8.65
N GLU A 68 -1.96 14.42 -9.52
CA GLU A 68 -0.71 14.04 -10.15
C GLU A 68 0.40 13.89 -9.10
N SER A 69 0.50 14.80 -8.12
CA SER A 69 1.42 14.67 -6.98
C SER A 69 1.20 13.38 -6.19
N ALA A 70 -0.05 13.09 -5.80
CA ALA A 70 -0.39 11.92 -5.00
C ALA A 70 -0.08 10.60 -5.74
N ILE A 71 -0.44 10.51 -7.02
CA ILE A 71 -0.16 9.32 -7.85
C ILE A 71 1.34 9.20 -8.12
N GLY A 72 2.05 10.31 -8.30
CA GLY A 72 3.49 10.34 -8.46
C GLY A 72 4.21 9.77 -7.25
N ALA A 73 3.79 10.19 -6.05
CA ALA A 73 4.32 9.66 -4.79
C ALA A 73 3.99 8.17 -4.59
N ALA A 74 2.74 7.76 -4.86
CA ALA A 74 2.32 6.37 -4.80
C ALA A 74 3.16 5.47 -5.73
N ARG A 75 3.39 5.94 -6.96
CA ARG A 75 4.22 5.25 -7.97
C ARG A 75 5.69 5.18 -7.55
N GLY A 76 6.27 6.27 -7.06
CA GLY A 76 7.66 6.29 -6.57
C GLY A 76 7.88 5.36 -5.38
N ALA A 77 6.95 5.39 -4.42
CA ALA A 77 6.94 4.48 -3.28
C ALA A 77 6.82 3.01 -3.71
N LEU A 78 6.01 2.71 -4.73
CA LEU A 78 5.91 1.36 -5.29
C LEU A 78 7.18 0.91 -6.03
N GLN A 79 7.77 1.78 -6.84
CA GLN A 79 8.98 1.48 -7.62
C GLN A 79 10.18 1.14 -6.73
N SER A 80 10.32 1.84 -5.59
CA SER A 80 11.35 1.54 -4.58
C SER A 80 11.08 0.26 -3.78
N GLY A 81 9.85 -0.27 -3.85
CA GLY A 81 9.36 -1.37 -3.00
C GLY A 81 8.89 -2.60 -3.75
N ARG A 82 9.50 -2.98 -4.90
CA ARG A 82 9.04 -4.14 -5.71
C ARG A 82 8.90 -5.43 -4.90
N GLY A 83 9.88 -5.73 -4.04
CA GLY A 83 9.84 -6.93 -3.20
C GLY A 83 8.70 -6.92 -2.19
N ILE A 84 8.38 -5.75 -1.63
CA ILE A 84 7.22 -5.56 -0.74
C ILE A 84 5.92 -5.79 -1.50
N ALA A 85 5.80 -5.27 -2.73
CA ALA A 85 4.62 -5.47 -3.56
C ALA A 85 4.37 -6.96 -3.87
N VAL A 86 5.43 -7.71 -4.21
CA VAL A 86 5.35 -9.17 -4.38
C VAL A 86 4.93 -9.86 -3.08
N ALA A 87 5.50 -9.46 -1.94
CA ALA A 87 5.15 -10.01 -0.64
C ALA A 87 3.68 -9.78 -0.26
N TYR A 88 3.09 -8.65 -0.64
CA TYR A 88 1.66 -8.39 -0.47
C TYR A 88 0.80 -9.36 -1.28
N VAL A 89 1.14 -9.58 -2.56
CA VAL A 89 0.44 -10.55 -3.42
C VAL A 89 0.53 -11.96 -2.85
N GLU A 90 1.72 -12.36 -2.37
CA GLU A 90 1.91 -13.65 -1.69
C GLU A 90 1.04 -13.74 -0.43
N ALA A 91 1.01 -12.69 0.41
CA ALA A 91 0.20 -12.67 1.62
C ALA A 91 -1.31 -12.77 1.34
N TRP A 92 -1.83 -12.07 0.34
CA TRP A 92 -3.24 -12.17 -0.06
C TRP A 92 -3.62 -13.61 -0.44
N SER A 93 -2.76 -14.29 -1.19
CA SER A 93 -3.00 -15.69 -1.59
C SER A 93 -3.07 -16.66 -0.40
N GLN A 94 -2.42 -16.32 0.71
CA GLN A 94 -2.35 -17.14 1.92
C GLN A 94 -3.45 -16.80 2.92
N ALA A 95 -4.07 -15.62 2.84
CA ALA A 95 -5.07 -15.13 3.79
C ALA A 95 -6.25 -16.11 3.95
N GLU A 96 -6.73 -16.71 2.86
CA GLU A 96 -7.85 -17.67 2.91
C GLU A 96 -7.52 -18.95 3.69
N ARG A 97 -6.24 -19.29 3.83
CA ARG A 97 -5.78 -20.48 4.58
C ARG A 97 -5.31 -20.15 6.00
N SER A 98 -5.26 -18.87 6.36
CA SER A 98 -4.78 -18.39 7.65
C SER A 98 -5.75 -17.34 8.22
N PRO A 99 -6.67 -17.73 9.11
CA PRO A 99 -7.64 -16.81 9.71
C PRO A 99 -6.98 -15.60 10.38
N GLU A 100 -5.81 -15.80 10.99
CA GLU A 100 -5.06 -14.73 11.65
C GLU A 100 -4.45 -13.75 10.65
N LEU A 101 -3.84 -14.23 9.57
CA LEU A 101 -3.35 -13.36 8.49
C LEU A 101 -4.51 -12.60 7.83
N ARG A 102 -5.65 -13.25 7.59
CA ARG A 102 -6.85 -12.60 7.05
C ARG A 102 -7.35 -11.48 7.96
N ARG A 103 -7.38 -11.71 9.28
CA ARG A 103 -7.77 -10.70 10.27
C ARG A 103 -6.84 -9.49 10.22
N GLN A 104 -5.53 -9.72 10.21
CA GLN A 104 -4.53 -8.65 10.20
C GLN A 104 -4.52 -7.88 8.87
N LEU A 105 -4.60 -8.56 7.72
CA LEU A 105 -4.75 -7.88 6.43
C LEU A 105 -6.04 -7.06 6.38
N ALA A 106 -7.16 -7.57 6.89
CA ALA A 106 -8.41 -6.82 6.96
C ALA A 106 -8.28 -5.55 7.83
N GLU A 107 -7.46 -5.59 8.88
CA GLU A 107 -7.11 -4.41 9.69
C GLU A 107 -6.28 -3.40 8.91
N HIS A 108 -5.23 -3.85 8.22
CA HIS A 108 -4.40 -2.97 7.39
C HIS A 108 -5.22 -2.31 6.28
N TYR A 109 -6.18 -3.03 5.69
CA TYR A 109 -7.09 -2.46 4.69
C TYR A 109 -8.06 -1.44 5.27
N ARG A 110 -8.51 -1.60 6.53
CA ARG A 110 -9.31 -0.58 7.22
C ARG A 110 -8.51 0.72 7.39
N GLU A 111 -7.26 0.61 7.85
CA GLU A 111 -6.34 1.75 7.97
C GLU A 111 -6.06 2.40 6.61
N PHE A 112 -5.81 1.60 5.58
CA PHE A 112 -5.52 2.10 4.24
C PHE A 112 -6.70 2.85 3.64
N ARG A 113 -7.93 2.32 3.76
CA ARG A 113 -9.15 3.02 3.32
C ARG A 113 -9.39 4.31 4.09
N SER A 114 -9.16 4.32 5.40
CA SER A 114 -9.25 5.55 6.20
C SER A 114 -8.23 6.60 5.75
N GLY A 115 -6.99 6.19 5.46
CA GLY A 115 -5.97 7.06 4.88
C GLY A 115 -6.35 7.59 3.49
N ALA A 116 -6.95 6.76 2.64
CA ALA A 116 -7.42 7.16 1.32
C ALA A 116 -8.62 8.11 1.39
N ALA A 117 -9.56 7.92 2.33
CA ALA A 117 -10.66 8.84 2.59
C ALA A 117 -10.15 10.21 3.06
N ALA A 118 -9.17 10.23 3.97
CA ALA A 118 -8.53 11.48 4.41
C ALA A 118 -7.84 12.21 3.24
N LEU A 119 -7.17 11.47 2.35
CA LEU A 119 -6.56 12.04 1.14
C LEU A 119 -7.63 12.61 0.19
N LEU A 120 -8.73 11.88 -0.04
CA LEU A 120 -9.85 12.34 -0.86
C LEU A 120 -10.43 13.68 -0.39
N HIS A 121 -10.60 13.85 0.92
CA HIS A 121 -11.05 15.12 1.50
C HIS A 121 -10.13 16.30 1.19
N THR A 122 -8.84 16.05 0.93
CA THR A 122 -7.87 17.10 0.54
C THR A 122 -7.80 17.34 -0.96
N LEU A 123 -8.15 16.35 -1.79
CA LEU A 123 -7.95 16.37 -3.25
C LEU A 123 -9.21 16.73 -4.04
N ALA A 124 -10.39 16.60 -3.44
CA ALA A 124 -11.67 16.87 -4.08
C ALA A 124 -12.63 17.54 -3.09
N ALA A 125 -13.60 18.31 -3.60
CA ALA A 125 -14.78 18.65 -2.82
C ALA A 125 -15.53 17.33 -2.56
N PRO A 126 -15.63 16.87 -1.31
CA PRO A 126 -16.16 15.54 -1.04
C PRO A 126 -17.67 15.50 -1.35
N PRO A 127 -18.21 14.39 -1.89
CA PRO A 127 -19.57 14.03 -1.54
C PRO A 127 -19.58 13.75 -0.03
N ASP A 128 -20.41 14.46 0.74
CA ASP A 128 -20.55 14.20 2.16
C ASP A 128 -21.18 12.80 2.40
N GLY A 129 -20.67 12.06 3.39
CA GLY A 129 -21.32 10.83 3.89
C GLY A 129 -20.82 9.51 3.27
N PRO A 130 -21.66 8.45 3.21
CA PRO A 130 -21.25 7.07 2.89
C PRO A 130 -20.57 6.89 1.53
N ASP A 131 -20.69 7.87 0.63
CA ASP A 131 -20.06 7.85 -0.69
C ASP A 131 -18.54 8.06 -0.62
N ALA A 132 -18.01 8.76 0.40
CA ALA A 132 -16.57 8.98 0.57
C ALA A 132 -15.82 7.70 0.96
N GLU A 133 -16.41 6.88 1.86
CA GLU A 133 -15.84 5.59 2.26
C GLU A 133 -15.87 4.59 1.10
N ALA A 134 -16.97 4.57 0.33
CA ALA A 134 -17.09 3.75 -0.86
C ALA A 134 -16.04 4.15 -1.92
N LEU A 135 -15.86 5.45 -2.16
CA LEU A 135 -14.86 5.97 -3.08
C LEU A 135 -13.43 5.65 -2.63
N ALA A 136 -13.15 5.75 -1.33
CA ALA A 136 -11.86 5.34 -0.77
C ALA A 136 -11.59 3.85 -0.99
N ALA A 137 -12.60 3.00 -0.83
CA ALA A 137 -12.49 1.56 -1.13
C ALA A 137 -12.20 1.31 -2.63
N VAL A 138 -12.85 2.05 -3.53
CA VAL A 138 -12.58 1.99 -4.97
C VAL A 138 -11.14 2.44 -5.29
N LEU A 139 -10.66 3.53 -4.68
CA LEU A 139 -9.28 3.99 -4.88
C LEU A 139 -8.26 2.94 -4.42
N VAL A 140 -8.46 2.33 -3.25
CA VAL A 140 -7.59 1.25 -2.77
C VAL A 140 -7.59 0.08 -3.75
N ALA A 141 -8.75 -0.32 -4.27
CA ALA A 141 -8.84 -1.37 -5.28
C ALA A 141 -8.11 -1.01 -6.59
N VAL A 142 -8.17 0.26 -7.02
CA VAL A 142 -7.40 0.75 -8.17
C VAL A 142 -5.90 0.70 -7.90
N VAL A 143 -5.44 1.10 -6.71
CA VAL A 143 -4.02 1.01 -6.32
C VAL A 143 -3.54 -0.44 -6.37
N ASP A 144 -4.30 -1.37 -5.78
CA ASP A 144 -3.97 -2.80 -5.79
C ASP A 144 -3.91 -3.36 -7.22
N GLY A 145 -4.88 -3.00 -8.06
CA GLY A 145 -4.94 -3.41 -9.46
C GLY A 145 -3.79 -2.85 -10.29
N LEU A 146 -3.42 -1.58 -10.08
CA LEU A 146 -2.28 -0.94 -10.75
C LEU A 146 -0.95 -1.54 -10.28
N MET A 147 -0.85 -1.91 -9.01
CA MET A 147 0.32 -2.61 -8.48
C MET A 147 0.49 -3.98 -9.17
N ILE A 148 -0.58 -4.77 -9.31
CA ILE A 148 -0.51 -6.06 -10.01
C ILE A 148 -0.12 -5.86 -11.48
N GLN A 149 -0.74 -4.91 -12.17
CA GLN A 149 -0.39 -4.59 -13.56
C GLN A 149 1.09 -4.19 -13.70
N TRP A 150 1.59 -3.33 -12.81
CA TRP A 150 3.00 -2.94 -12.79
C TRP A 150 3.95 -4.10 -12.47
N LEU A 151 3.54 -5.04 -11.61
CA LEU A 151 4.34 -6.23 -11.32
C LEU A 151 4.50 -7.12 -12.56
N LEU A 152 3.46 -7.21 -13.39
CA LEU A 152 3.41 -8.03 -14.61
C LEU A 152 4.06 -7.35 -15.81
N ASP A 153 3.75 -6.07 -16.04
CA ASP A 153 4.25 -5.25 -17.14
C ASP A 153 4.43 -3.81 -16.64
N PRO A 154 5.66 -3.44 -16.21
CA PRO A 154 5.95 -2.10 -15.71
C PRO A 154 5.71 -0.99 -16.74
N ASP A 155 5.81 -1.30 -18.03
CA ASP A 155 5.76 -0.32 -19.13
C ASP A 155 4.33 -0.09 -19.63
N ALA A 156 3.41 -1.04 -19.38
CA ALA A 156 2.00 -0.91 -19.77
C ALA A 156 1.17 0.00 -18.84
N VAL A 157 1.66 0.29 -17.62
CA VAL A 157 0.92 1.14 -16.68
C VAL A 157 0.92 2.60 -17.16
N PRO A 158 -0.24 3.25 -17.30
CA PRO A 158 -0.30 4.64 -17.77
C PRO A 158 0.51 5.59 -16.89
N ASP A 159 1.03 6.65 -17.50
CA ASP A 159 1.75 7.69 -16.78
C ASP A 159 0.89 8.39 -15.71
N THR A 160 1.56 9.05 -14.76
CA THR A 160 0.93 9.74 -13.62
C THR A 160 -0.19 10.68 -14.07
N ARG A 161 0.02 11.46 -15.14
CA ARG A 161 -0.93 12.47 -15.62
C ARG A 161 -2.18 11.83 -16.22
N ARG A 162 -2.03 10.74 -16.99
CA ARG A 162 -3.16 9.97 -17.54
C ARG A 162 -3.98 9.32 -16.43
N LEU A 163 -3.32 8.75 -15.42
CA LEU A 163 -4.01 8.20 -14.24
C LEU A 163 -4.73 9.30 -13.45
N ALA A 164 -4.12 10.45 -13.25
CA ALA A 164 -4.73 11.60 -12.56
C ALA A 164 -6.00 12.07 -13.27
N THR A 165 -5.94 12.18 -14.60
CA THR A 165 -7.11 12.54 -15.42
C THR A 165 -8.23 11.52 -15.31
N ALA A 166 -7.91 10.22 -15.34
CA ALA A 166 -8.90 9.15 -15.23
C ALA A 166 -9.56 9.12 -13.84
N LEU A 167 -8.75 9.26 -12.77
CA LEU A 167 -9.24 9.26 -11.40
C LEU A 167 -10.13 10.47 -11.11
N ARG A 168 -9.79 11.67 -11.60
CA ARG A 168 -10.69 12.84 -11.49
C ARG A 168 -12.06 12.60 -12.11
N ARG A 169 -12.10 11.98 -13.30
CA ARG A 169 -13.37 11.66 -13.98
C ARG A 169 -14.19 10.66 -13.17
N LEU A 170 -13.54 9.72 -12.49
CA LEU A 170 -14.19 8.73 -11.62
C LEU A 170 -14.71 9.36 -10.31
N THR A 171 -13.99 10.34 -9.77
CA THR A 171 -14.34 10.99 -8.49
C THR A 171 -15.24 12.21 -8.66
N GLY A 172 -15.56 12.60 -9.90
CA GLY A 172 -16.33 13.81 -10.19
C GLY A 172 -15.57 15.12 -9.91
N ALA A 173 -14.27 15.06 -9.60
CA ALA A 173 -13.43 16.23 -9.36
C ALA A 173 -13.17 16.96 -10.68
N THR A 174 -13.79 18.13 -10.88
CA THR A 174 -13.49 18.99 -12.03
C THR A 174 -12.10 19.60 -11.89
N ALA A 175 -11.40 19.80 -13.02
CA ALA A 175 -10.12 20.51 -13.01
C ALA A 175 -10.31 21.92 -12.42
N ALA A 176 -9.42 22.34 -11.52
CA ALA A 176 -9.31 23.74 -11.15
C ALA A 176 -8.91 24.52 -12.42
N GLU A 177 -9.76 25.45 -12.84
CA GLU A 177 -9.46 26.42 -13.91
C GLU A 177 -8.33 27.38 -13.50
#